data_AF-A0A835ICA5-F1
#
_entry.id   AF-A0A835ICA5-F1
#
_cell.length_a   1.000
_cell.length_b   1.000
_cell.length_c   1.000
_cell.angle_alpha   90.00
_cell.angle_beta   90.00
_cell.angle_gamma   90.00
#
_symmetry.space_group_name_H-M   'P 1'
#
loop_
_entity.id
_entity.type
_entity.pdbx_description
1 polymer ?
#
loop_
_entity_poly.entity_id
_entity_poly.type
_entity_poly.pdbx_seq_one_letter_code
_entity_poly.pdbx_strand_id
1 'polypeptide(L)'
;MWKVRGTPSRNHKRHWLVEQKLLHFVDRFHQYVMDRVFHNSWLELCKGMSAAGSLDEVIEVHEAYLLSIQRQCFVVPDKLWALIASRIKNILELALDFYTIQQTLSSGGATLAIKAS
;
A
#
# COMPACT_ATOMS: atom_id res chain seq x y z
N MET A 1 -8.58 -32.37 36.00
CA MET A 1 -9.28 -31.10 35.71
C MET A 1 -8.50 -30.32 34.64
N TRP A 2 -9.16 -30.08 33.49
CA TRP A 2 -9.04 -28.92 32.61
C TRP A 2 -7.91 -28.88 31.55
N LYS A 3 -8.13 -29.72 30.53
CA LYS A 3 -7.87 -29.61 29.08
C LYS A 3 -7.22 -28.32 28.53
N VAL A 4 -5.91 -28.33 28.31
CA VAL A 4 -5.20 -27.43 27.37
C VAL A 4 -5.09 -28.13 26.01
N ARG A 5 -6.13 -28.06 25.16
CA ARG A 5 -6.06 -28.67 23.81
C ARG A 5 -7.02 -28.06 22.79
N GLY A 6 -6.96 -26.73 22.58
CA GLY A 6 -7.83 -26.07 21.58
C GLY A 6 -7.34 -24.74 20.99
N THR A 7 -6.24 -24.17 21.44
CA THR A 7 -5.83 -22.78 21.11
C THR A 7 -4.86 -22.56 19.93
N PRO A 8 -4.01 -23.51 19.45
CA PRO A 8 -3.04 -23.20 18.39
C PRO A 8 -3.70 -22.91 17.03
N SER A 9 -4.71 -23.71 16.65
CA SER A 9 -5.34 -23.63 15.32
C SER A 9 -6.14 -22.34 15.10
N ARG A 10 -6.85 -21.85 16.13
CA ARG A 10 -7.69 -20.64 16.01
C ARG A 10 -6.84 -19.37 15.86
N ASN A 11 -5.69 -19.33 16.53
CA ASN A 11 -4.77 -18.19 16.44
C ASN A 11 -4.08 -18.17 15.07
N HIS A 12 -3.74 -19.34 14.51
CA HIS A 12 -3.16 -19.45 13.18
C HIS A 12 -4.13 -19.01 12.06
N LYS A 13 -5.41 -19.40 12.14
CA LYS A 13 -6.44 -18.93 11.19
C LYS A 13 -6.66 -17.42 11.25
N ARG A 14 -6.68 -16.83 12.45
CA ARG A 14 -6.84 -15.37 12.64
C ARG A 14 -5.62 -14.61 12.12
N HIS A 15 -4.43 -15.11 12.38
CA HIS A 15 -3.18 -14.56 11.85
C HIS A 15 -3.21 -14.52 10.32
N TRP A 16 -3.48 -15.66 9.68
CA TRP A 16 -3.52 -15.74 8.22
C TRP A 16 -4.60 -14.83 7.61
N LEU A 17 -5.75 -14.67 8.26
CA LEU A 17 -6.78 -13.74 7.80
C LEU A 17 -6.32 -12.28 7.82
N VAL A 18 -5.59 -11.88 8.85
CA VAL A 18 -5.03 -10.52 8.96
C VAL A 18 -3.98 -10.30 7.87
N GLU A 19 -3.07 -11.26 7.69
CA GLU A 19 -2.06 -11.25 6.64
C GLU A 19 -2.69 -11.09 5.24
N GLN A 20 -3.70 -11.89 4.92
CA GLN A 20 -4.41 -11.79 3.63
C GLN A 20 -5.10 -10.44 3.44
N LYS A 21 -5.70 -9.87 4.49
CA LYS A 21 -6.32 -8.54 4.41
C LYS A 21 -5.31 -7.43 4.16
N LEU A 22 -4.14 -7.50 4.82
CA LEU A 22 -3.06 -6.54 4.63
C LEU A 22 -2.46 -6.65 3.23
N LEU A 23 -2.17 -7.88 2.77
CA LEU A 23 -1.67 -8.12 1.41
C LEU A 23 -2.65 -7.62 0.35
N HIS A 24 -3.94 -7.93 0.50
CA HIS A 24 -4.97 -7.42 -0.40
C HIS A 24 -5.03 -5.89 -0.39
N PHE A 25 -4.94 -5.25 0.77
CA PHE A 25 -4.91 -3.78 0.83
C PHE A 25 -3.71 -3.21 0.08
N VAL A 26 -2.51 -3.74 0.33
CA VAL A 26 -1.27 -3.29 -0.32
C VAL A 26 -1.32 -3.50 -1.83
N ASP A 27 -1.79 -4.67 -2.28
CA ASP A 27 -1.93 -5.00 -3.70
C ASP A 27 -2.92 -4.06 -4.41
N ARG A 28 -4.10 -3.83 -3.82
CA ARG A 28 -5.10 -2.90 -4.39
C ARG A 28 -4.60 -1.46 -4.40
N PHE A 29 -3.87 -1.04 -3.37
CA PHE A 29 -3.25 0.28 -3.34
C PHE A 29 -2.16 0.42 -4.41
N HIS A 30 -1.31 -0.60 -4.58
CA HIS A 30 -0.30 -0.63 -5.62
C HIS A 30 -0.92 -0.57 -7.02
N GLN A 31 -1.97 -1.36 -7.26
CA GLN A 31 -2.73 -1.33 -8.51
C GLN A 31 -3.35 0.05 -8.78
N TYR A 32 -3.93 0.71 -7.77
CA TYR A 32 -4.43 2.09 -7.91
C TYR A 32 -3.32 3.05 -8.37
N VAL A 33 -2.15 3.00 -7.73
CA VAL A 33 -1.02 3.85 -8.09
C VAL A 33 -0.55 3.57 -9.52
N MET A 34 -0.33 2.30 -9.86
CA MET A 34 0.12 1.91 -11.19
C MET A 34 -0.88 2.31 -12.30
N ASP A 35 -2.17 2.08 -12.08
CA ASP A 35 -3.16 2.30 -13.12
C ASP A 35 -3.62 3.76 -13.18
N ARG A 36 -4.02 4.36 -12.06
CA ARG A 36 -4.57 5.73 -12.04
C ARG A 36 -3.48 6.79 -12.12
N VAL A 37 -2.50 6.72 -11.22
CA VAL A 37 -1.48 7.76 -11.12
C VAL A 37 -0.52 7.67 -12.30
N PHE A 38 0.04 6.49 -12.57
CA PHE A 38 1.03 6.33 -13.64
C PHE A 38 0.37 6.22 -15.01
N HIS A 39 -0.36 5.13 -15.28
CA HIS A 39 -0.80 4.83 -16.65
C HIS A 39 -1.81 5.84 -17.20
N ASN A 40 -2.91 6.10 -16.48
CA ASN A 40 -3.97 6.98 -16.96
C ASN A 40 -3.50 8.43 -17.07
N SER A 41 -2.78 8.97 -16.07
CA SER A 41 -2.32 10.36 -16.15
C SER A 41 -1.30 10.56 -17.28
N TRP A 42 -0.43 9.58 -17.52
CA TRP A 42 0.50 9.61 -18.66
C TRP A 42 -0.23 9.58 -20.00
N LEU A 43 -1.26 8.73 -20.14
CA LEU A 43 -2.05 8.66 -21.36
C LEU A 43 -2.73 10.00 -21.68
N GLU A 44 -3.31 10.65 -20.67
CA GLU A 44 -3.93 11.97 -20.82
C GLU A 44 -2.91 13.06 -21.20
N LEU A 45 -1.70 13.01 -20.63
CA LEU A 45 -0.60 13.89 -21.04
C LEU A 45 -0.25 13.69 -22.52
N CYS A 46 -0.05 12.44 -22.96
CA CYS A 46 0.29 12.15 -24.35
C CYS A 46 -0.79 12.64 -25.33
N LYS A 47 -2.07 12.46 -24.99
CA LYS A 47 -3.19 12.95 -25.79
C LYS A 47 -3.20 14.48 -25.85
N GLY A 48 -3.08 15.15 -24.71
CA GLY A 48 -3.05 16.61 -24.64
C GLY A 48 -1.87 17.20 -25.42
N MET A 49 -0.68 16.60 -25.27
CA MET A 49 0.54 17.04 -25.97
C MET A 49 0.42 16.89 -27.49
N SER A 50 -0.28 15.86 -27.96
CA SER A 50 -0.50 15.64 -29.39
C SER A 50 -1.56 16.59 -29.98
N ALA A 51 -2.46 17.11 -29.14
CA ALA A 51 -3.53 18.02 -29.55
C ALA A 51 -3.13 19.50 -29.45
N ALA A 52 -2.13 19.83 -28.62
CA ALA A 52 -1.64 21.19 -28.45
C ALA A 52 -0.98 21.70 -29.74
N GLY A 53 -1.42 22.86 -30.21
CA GLY A 53 -0.92 23.55 -31.39
C GLY A 53 0.01 24.72 -31.08
N SER A 54 0.16 25.09 -29.81
CA SER A 54 1.00 26.21 -29.36
C SER A 54 1.82 25.87 -28.12
N LEU A 55 2.85 26.68 -27.84
CA LEU A 55 3.69 26.52 -26.65
C LEU A 55 2.88 26.73 -25.36
N ASP A 56 1.96 27.70 -25.35
CA ASP A 56 1.14 27.98 -24.18
C ASP A 56 0.22 26.80 -23.86
N GLU A 57 -0.41 26.20 -24.87
CA GLU A 57 -1.22 24.99 -24.70
C GLU A 57 -0.41 23.80 -24.20
N VAL A 58 0.84 23.65 -24.66
CA VAL A 58 1.77 22.61 -24.15
C VAL A 58 2.06 22.81 -22.66
N ILE A 59 2.29 24.06 -22.24
CA ILE A 59 2.53 24.41 -20.83
C ILE A 59 1.29 24.08 -20.00
N GLU A 60 0.10 24.49 -20.44
CA GLU A 60 -1.16 24.21 -19.75
C GLU A 60 -1.42 22.71 -19.57
N VAL A 61 -1.24 21.91 -20.63
CA VAL A 61 -1.40 20.46 -20.58
C VAL A 61 -0.42 19.82 -19.58
N HIS A 62 0.83 20.27 -19.57
CA HIS A 62 1.84 19.78 -18.65
C HIS A 62 1.54 20.16 -17.19
N GLU A 63 1.12 21.39 -16.92
CA GLU A 63 0.72 21.83 -15.59
C GLU A 63 -0.51 21.06 -15.08
N ALA A 64 -1.50 20.84 -15.95
CA ALA A 64 -2.67 20.03 -15.63
C ALA A 64 -2.29 18.58 -15.25
N TYR A 65 -1.33 17.98 -15.98
CA TYR A 65 -0.79 16.67 -15.65
C TYR A 65 -0.13 16.63 -14.27
N LEU A 66 0.74 17.60 -13.94
CA LEU A 66 1.41 17.67 -12.64
C LEU A 66 0.40 17.82 -11.49
N LEU A 67 -0.58 18.71 -11.65
CA LEU A 67 -1.65 18.91 -10.68
C LEU A 67 -2.49 17.63 -10.50
N SER A 68 -2.78 16.93 -11.59
CA SER A 68 -3.52 15.66 -11.56
C SER A 68 -2.78 14.60 -10.76
N ILE A 69 -1.48 14.40 -11.03
CA ILE A 69 -0.65 13.43 -10.28
C ILE A 69 -0.56 13.81 -8.81
N GLN A 70 -0.30 15.07 -8.49
CA GLN A 70 -0.21 15.51 -7.10
C GLN A 70 -1.50 15.23 -6.32
N ARG A 71 -2.66 15.47 -6.94
CA ARG A 71 -3.97 15.18 -6.33
C ARG A 71 -4.17 13.68 -6.13
N GLN A 72 -3.91 12.88 -7.16
CA GLN A 72 -4.13 11.43 -7.12
C GLN A 72 -3.14 10.69 -6.20
N CYS A 73 -1.95 11.25 -5.98
CA CYS A 73 -0.98 10.79 -4.98
C CYS A 73 -1.28 11.26 -3.55
N PHE A 74 -2.33 12.04 -3.33
CA PHE A 74 -2.70 12.61 -2.04
C PHE A 74 -1.64 13.57 -1.44
N VAL A 75 -0.84 14.24 -2.29
CA VAL A 75 0.28 15.13 -1.88
C VAL A 75 -0.15 16.60 -1.81
N VAL A 76 -1.33 16.95 -2.33
CA VAL A 76 -1.85 18.32 -2.30
C VAL A 76 -2.16 18.75 -0.85
N PRO A 77 -1.84 20.01 -0.46
CA PRO A 77 -2.11 20.57 0.87
C PRO A 77 -3.61 20.83 1.09
N ASP A 78 -4.42 19.78 0.97
CA ASP A 78 -5.83 19.75 1.37
C ASP A 78 -5.94 18.90 2.65
N LYS A 79 -6.73 19.37 3.62
CA LYS A 79 -6.90 18.69 4.90
C LYS A 79 -7.44 17.26 4.73
N LEU A 80 -8.33 17.01 3.77
CA LEU A 80 -8.89 15.69 3.52
C LEU A 80 -7.84 14.75 2.91
N TRP A 81 -7.08 15.22 1.91
CA TRP A 81 -6.04 14.41 1.28
C TRP A 81 -4.91 14.05 2.25
N ALA A 82 -4.49 15.01 3.08
CA ALA A 82 -3.50 14.77 4.13
C ALA A 82 -3.98 13.71 5.16
N LEU A 83 -5.27 13.75 5.54
CA LEU A 83 -5.85 12.73 6.41
C LEU A 83 -5.84 11.35 5.75
N ILE A 84 -6.23 11.25 4.48
CA ILE A 84 -6.22 9.99 3.73
C ILE A 84 -4.80 9.45 3.61
N ALA A 85 -3.83 10.28 3.22
CA ALA A 85 -2.43 9.91 3.12
C ALA A 85 -1.89 9.39 4.47
N SER A 86 -2.22 10.07 5.57
CA SER A 86 -1.86 9.63 6.92
C SER A 86 -2.46 8.26 7.27
N ARG A 87 -3.73 8.00 6.94
CA ARG A 87 -4.35 6.69 7.19
C ARG A 87 -3.72 5.58 6.36
N ILE A 88 -3.43 5.83 5.09
CA ILE A 88 -2.74 4.88 4.22
C ILE A 88 -1.35 4.57 4.78
N LYS A 89 -0.58 5.60 5.15
CA LYS A 89 0.73 5.44 5.78
C LYS A 89 0.66 4.56 7.03
N ASN A 90 -0.27 4.83 7.93
CA ASN A 90 -0.44 4.03 9.14
C ASN A 90 -0.78 2.55 8.84
N ILE A 91 -1.59 2.28 7.81
CA ILE A 91 -1.90 0.89 7.41
C ILE A 91 -0.67 0.19 6.84
N LEU A 92 0.13 0.89 6.03
CA LEU A 92 1.38 0.36 5.50
C LEU A 92 2.40 0.08 6.61
N GLU A 93 2.53 0.99 7.59
CA GLU A 93 3.37 0.79 8.78
C GLU A 93 2.90 -0.44 9.58
N LEU A 94 1.60 -0.57 9.84
CA LEU A 94 1.04 -1.76 10.50
C LEU A 94 1.33 -3.06 9.73
N ALA A 95 1.31 -3.03 8.40
CA ALA A 95 1.64 -4.19 7.58
C ALA A 95 3.12 -4.59 7.74
N LEU A 96 4.02 -3.61 7.77
CA LEU A 96 5.45 -3.83 7.98
C LEU A 96 5.76 -4.33 9.39
N ASP A 97 5.12 -3.75 10.41
CA ASP A 97 5.27 -4.18 11.80
C ASP A 97 4.80 -5.63 11.98
N PHE A 98 3.61 -5.95 11.42
CA PHE A 98 3.07 -7.31 11.44
C PHE A 98 4.03 -8.31 10.81
N TYR A 99 4.57 -7.99 9.63
CA TYR A 99 5.53 -8.84 8.92
C TYR A 99 6.83 -9.03 9.71
N THR A 100 7.34 -7.96 10.33
CA THR A 100 8.57 -8.00 11.15
C THR A 100 8.41 -8.88 12.38
N ILE A 101 7.28 -8.78 13.08
CA ILE A 101 6.95 -9.65 14.22
C ILE A 101 6.85 -11.11 13.77
N GLN A 102 6.15 -11.37 12.66
CA GLN A 102 5.99 -12.72 12.11
C GLN A 102 7.35 -13.37 11.74
N GLN A 103 8.24 -12.61 11.10
CA GLN A 103 9.60 -13.07 10.80
C GLN A 103 10.39 -13.40 12.07
N THR A 104 10.33 -12.53 13.08
CA THR A 104 11.05 -12.71 14.34
C THR A 104 10.59 -13.96 15.10
N LEU A 105 9.28 -14.25 15.09
CA LEU A 105 8.71 -15.46 15.69
C LEU A 105 9.09 -16.72 14.90
N SER A 106 9.16 -16.62 13.57
CA SER A 106 9.54 -17.74 12.69
C SER A 106 11.03 -18.08 12.82
N SER A 107 11.91 -17.08 13.00
CA SER A 107 13.34 -17.28 13.22
C SER A 107 13.69 -17.70 14.66
N GLY A 108 12.98 -17.16 15.67
CA GLY A 108 13.15 -17.55 17.08
C GLY A 108 12.69 -18.97 17.41
N GLY A 109 11.78 -19.54 16.61
CA GLY A 109 11.41 -20.95 16.69
C GLY A 109 12.53 -21.90 16.25
N ALA A 110 13.39 -21.48 15.33
CA ALA A 110 14.52 -22.29 14.86
C ALA A 110 15.61 -22.46 15.92
N THR A 111 15.86 -21.43 16.75
CA THR A 111 16.86 -21.47 17.83
C THR A 111 16.44 -22.34 19.01
N LEU A 112 15.14 -22.48 19.29
CA LEU A 112 14.64 -23.38 20.33
C LEU A 112 14.68 -24.86 19.92
N ALA A 113 14.54 -25.18 18.63
CA ALA A 113 14.63 -26.55 18.13
C ALA A 113 16.07 -27.11 18.19
N ILE A 114 17.09 -26.26 18.02
CA ILE A 114 18.51 -26.67 18.03
C ILE A 114 19.02 -26.97 19.44
N LYS A 115 18.39 -26.40 20.49
CA LYS A 115 18.83 -26.58 21.89
C LYS A 115 18.18 -27.78 22.60
N ALA A 116 17.30 -28.52 21.91
CA ALA A 116 16.60 -29.69 22.44
C ALA A 116 17.02 -31.01 21.77
N SER A 117 18.11 -31.01 21.01
CA SER A 117 18.73 -32.19 20.38
C SER A 117 20.00 -32.58 21.10
#